data_AF-A0A8H6SAP6-F1
#
_entry.id   AF-A0A8H6SAP6-F1
#
_cell.length_a   1.000
_cell.length_b   1.000
_cell.length_c   1.000
_cell.angle_alpha   90.00
_cell.angle_beta   90.00
_cell.angle_gamma   90.00
#
_symmetry.space_group_name_H-M   'P 1'
#
loop_
_entity.id
_entity.type
_entity.pdbx_description
1 polymer ?
#
loop_
_entity_poly.entity_id
_entity_poly.type
_entity_poly.pdbx_seq_one_letter_code
_entity_poly.pdbx_strand_id
1 'polypeptide(L)'
;MHLFLEFTRSPSVGAAIIYIISRKRCRPRAFAHLLLRPAFMSVLAARAAVEGIPSDIVIITGPTILGICLNWGFMGVLAAQIYFYFLHFPDDRAAVKILVYGLAILDVAQTILITADAFHWFGYGFGDMAQLDDPFLNSWDVPLMDALISLIVQGFYCWRIFHLAKRVWVPAIILLVSVTQCVGGIWTAIRAHQLGQLHLISLDHQEVVVQTVWLVGAAIADVAIAATLALILLRTNKTTLPATRSVISRVVRITVETNALTAGVAVFSLIIFWAIPQHATLVVPPTSIIGKLYTNCLIAVFNNRATDAARRSNSNNHGMHSLAAGGGNTMQRTNQGAIDTRSMPMGGVKIHVVREMSRGTHLADSDMELNWMSDKNSNV
;
A
#
# COMPACT_ATOMS: atom_id res chain seq x y z
N MET A 1 -13.74 -20.63 -29.26
CA MET A 1 -12.71 -20.45 -30.31
C MET A 1 -13.16 -20.88 -31.72
N HIS A 2 -14.25 -21.63 -31.89
CA HIS A 2 -14.84 -21.96 -33.20
C HIS A 2 -15.95 -21.01 -33.68
N LEU A 3 -16.48 -20.15 -32.80
CA LEU A 3 -17.51 -19.14 -33.10
C LEU A 3 -16.95 -17.81 -33.63
N PHE A 4 -15.62 -17.66 -33.68
CA PHE A 4 -14.93 -16.44 -34.12
C PHE A 4 -14.43 -16.54 -35.58
N LEU A 5 -14.51 -17.71 -36.20
CA LEU A 5 -14.06 -17.94 -37.58
C LEU A 5 -15.19 -17.97 -38.62
N GLU A 6 -16.44 -17.81 -38.20
CA GLU A 6 -17.60 -17.83 -39.10
C GLU A 6 -18.11 -16.42 -39.46
N PHE A 7 -17.67 -15.40 -38.71
CA PHE A 7 -18.08 -14.00 -38.95
C PHE A 7 -17.25 -13.29 -40.04
N THR A 8 -16.14 -13.89 -40.50
CA THR A 8 -15.25 -13.31 -41.53
C THR A 8 -15.60 -13.73 -42.97
N ARG A 9 -16.71 -14.45 -43.21
CA ARG A 9 -16.98 -15.08 -44.51
C ARG A 9 -18.21 -14.60 -45.30
N SER A 10 -18.77 -13.43 -45.00
CA SER A 10 -19.92 -12.91 -45.79
C SER A 10 -19.51 -11.74 -46.72
N PRO A 11 -19.44 -11.94 -48.06
CA PRO A 11 -19.09 -10.89 -49.03
C PRO A 11 -20.24 -9.93 -49.37
N SER A 12 -21.35 -9.94 -48.61
CA SER A 12 -22.64 -9.39 -49.09
C SER A 12 -22.91 -7.92 -48.70
N VAL A 13 -22.06 -7.27 -47.89
CA VAL A 13 -22.30 -5.88 -47.46
C VAL A 13 -21.61 -4.84 -48.38
N GLY A 14 -20.45 -5.19 -48.96
CA GLY A 14 -19.71 -4.29 -49.85
C GLY A 14 -20.40 -4.05 -51.21
N ALA A 15 -21.11 -5.05 -51.73
CA ALA A 15 -21.78 -4.96 -53.02
C ALA A 15 -23.06 -4.10 -52.99
N ALA A 16 -23.75 -4.06 -51.83
CA ALA A 16 -24.98 -3.28 -51.67
C ALA A 16 -24.73 -1.76 -51.67
N ILE A 17 -23.58 -1.32 -51.17
CA ILE A 17 -23.22 0.11 -51.08
C ILE A 17 -22.82 0.67 -52.45
N ILE A 18 -22.11 -0.11 -53.27
CA ILE A 18 -21.75 0.29 -54.64
C ILE A 18 -22.99 0.33 -55.56
N TYR A 19 -23.97 -0.56 -55.35
CA TYR A 19 -25.22 -0.58 -56.10
C TYR A 19 -26.13 0.64 -55.82
N ILE A 20 -26.11 1.17 -54.58
CA ILE A 20 -26.93 2.32 -54.18
C ILE A 20 -26.32 3.65 -54.69
N ILE A 21 -24.99 3.76 -54.76
CA ILE A 21 -24.30 4.98 -55.19
C ILE A 21 -24.42 5.22 -56.71
N SER A 22 -24.56 4.16 -57.52
CA SER A 22 -24.60 4.27 -58.98
C SER A 22 -25.92 4.88 -59.54
N ARG A 23 -27.04 4.88 -58.79
CA ARG A 23 -28.37 5.08 -59.42
C ARG A 23 -29.17 6.35 -59.12
N LYS A 24 -28.68 7.36 -58.38
CA LYS A 24 -29.48 8.57 -58.15
C LYS A 24 -28.78 9.88 -58.48
N ARG A 25 -28.82 10.18 -59.77
CA ARG A 25 -28.76 11.53 -60.36
C ARG A 25 -30.00 12.33 -59.92
N CYS A 26 -30.02 12.92 -58.73
CA CYS A 26 -31.17 13.72 -58.26
C CYS A 26 -30.80 15.02 -57.55
N ARG A 27 -31.17 16.12 -58.23
CA ARG A 27 -31.48 17.51 -57.83
C ARG A 27 -30.96 18.06 -56.48
N PRO A 28 -30.22 19.19 -56.49
CA PRO A 28 -29.52 19.76 -55.33
C PRO A 28 -30.42 20.33 -54.20
N ARG A 29 -31.73 20.52 -54.42
CA ARG A 29 -32.62 21.10 -53.40
C ARG A 29 -33.10 20.12 -52.34
N ALA A 30 -33.07 18.81 -52.60
CA ALA A 30 -33.47 17.79 -51.62
C ALA A 30 -32.35 17.42 -50.62
N PHE A 31 -31.09 17.73 -50.96
CA PHE A 31 -29.92 17.41 -50.14
C PHE A 31 -29.78 18.36 -48.93
N ALA A 32 -30.12 19.64 -49.10
CA ALA A 32 -30.05 20.63 -48.01
C ALA A 32 -31.02 20.32 -46.85
N HIS A 33 -32.21 19.80 -47.13
CA HIS A 33 -33.17 19.38 -46.09
C HIS A 33 -32.82 18.04 -45.42
N LEU A 34 -31.99 17.21 -46.06
CA LEU A 34 -31.52 15.94 -45.50
C LEU A 34 -30.37 16.15 -44.51
N LEU A 35 -29.51 17.15 -44.76
CA LEU A 35 -28.42 17.56 -43.87
C LEU A 35 -28.90 18.16 -42.54
N LEU A 36 -30.09 18.77 -42.52
CA LEU A 36 -30.69 19.38 -41.32
C LEU A 36 -31.53 18.42 -40.46
N ARG A 37 -31.61 17.13 -40.82
CA ARG A 37 -32.32 16.16 -39.99
C ARG A 37 -31.52 15.83 -38.73
N PRO A 38 -32.14 15.82 -37.54
CA PRO A 38 -31.46 15.52 -36.28
C PRO A 38 -30.76 14.15 -36.31
N ALA A 39 -31.29 13.17 -37.07
CA ALA A 39 -30.69 11.86 -37.26
C ALA A 39 -29.40 11.87 -38.12
N PHE A 40 -29.26 12.78 -39.08
CA PHE A 40 -28.03 12.90 -39.88
C PHE A 40 -26.98 13.70 -39.12
N MET A 41 -27.40 14.74 -38.39
CA MET A 41 -26.54 15.47 -37.45
C MET A 41 -26.08 14.58 -36.29
N SER A 42 -26.89 13.65 -35.80
CA SER A 42 -26.48 12.68 -34.76
C SER A 42 -25.52 11.62 -35.31
N VAL A 43 -25.68 11.20 -36.57
CA VAL A 43 -24.72 10.29 -37.23
C VAL A 43 -23.42 11.01 -37.57
N LEU A 44 -23.46 12.28 -37.99
CA LEU A 44 -22.27 13.12 -38.15
C LEU A 44 -21.59 13.41 -36.81
N ALA A 45 -22.34 13.67 -35.74
CA ALA A 45 -21.80 13.83 -34.39
C ALA A 45 -21.20 12.51 -33.86
N ALA A 46 -21.85 11.38 -34.11
CA ALA A 46 -21.31 10.06 -33.76
C ALA A 46 -20.07 9.69 -34.61
N ARG A 47 -20.01 10.12 -35.88
CA ARG A 47 -18.86 9.90 -36.76
C ARG A 47 -17.69 10.84 -36.44
N ALA A 48 -17.98 12.09 -36.06
CA ALA A 48 -17.00 13.04 -35.53
C ALA A 48 -16.45 12.60 -34.17
N ALA A 49 -17.29 11.98 -33.32
CA ALA A 49 -16.85 11.38 -32.07
C ALA A 49 -15.89 10.19 -32.27
N VAL A 50 -15.97 9.49 -33.41
CA VAL A 50 -15.02 8.42 -33.78
C VAL A 50 -13.76 8.99 -34.45
N GLU A 51 -13.84 10.13 -35.14
CA GLU A 51 -12.69 10.79 -35.78
C GLU A 51 -11.79 11.57 -34.78
N GLY A 52 -12.25 11.81 -33.55
CA GLY A 52 -11.48 12.49 -32.49
C GLY A 52 -10.73 11.58 -31.52
N ILE A 53 -10.88 10.25 -31.61
CA ILE A 53 -10.27 9.29 -30.68
C ILE A 53 -8.94 8.78 -31.26
N PRO A 54 -7.79 9.02 -30.61
CA PRO A 54 -6.50 8.51 -31.07
C PRO A 54 -6.50 6.97 -31.17
N SER A 55 -5.78 6.41 -32.14
CA SER A 55 -5.55 4.95 -32.23
C SER A 55 -4.90 4.37 -30.97
N ASP A 56 -4.19 5.21 -30.22
CA ASP A 56 -3.41 4.83 -29.05
C ASP A 56 -4.19 5.00 -27.74
N ILE A 57 -5.51 5.20 -27.80
CA ILE A 57 -6.35 5.45 -26.62
C ILE A 57 -6.18 4.41 -25.51
N VAL A 58 -5.94 3.14 -25.87
CA VAL A 58 -5.73 2.04 -24.92
C VAL A 58 -4.47 2.25 -24.06
N ILE A 59 -3.40 2.82 -24.62
CA ILE A 59 -2.16 3.08 -23.89
C ILE A 59 -2.28 4.28 -22.96
N ILE A 60 -3.26 5.16 -23.21
CA ILE A 60 -3.56 6.32 -22.38
C ILE A 60 -4.49 5.90 -21.24
N THR A 61 -5.62 5.26 -21.54
CA THR A 61 -6.65 4.94 -20.55
C THR A 61 -6.36 3.67 -19.74
N GLY A 62 -5.77 2.66 -20.37
CA GLY A 62 -5.53 1.35 -19.76
C GLY A 62 -4.68 1.42 -18.48
N PRO A 63 -3.51 2.07 -18.52
CA PRO A 63 -2.67 2.25 -17.32
C PRO A 63 -3.38 3.03 -16.21
N THR A 64 -4.13 4.07 -16.55
CA THR A 64 -4.88 4.89 -15.57
C THR A 64 -5.95 4.06 -14.86
N ILE A 65 -6.74 3.28 -15.61
CA ILE A 65 -7.73 2.35 -15.03
C ILE A 65 -7.05 1.31 -14.15
N LEU A 66 -5.91 0.77 -14.61
CA LEU A 66 -5.15 -0.20 -13.82
C LEU A 66 -4.69 0.43 -12.49
N GLY A 67 -4.21 1.67 -12.50
CA GLY A 67 -3.84 2.41 -11.30
C GLY A 67 -5.00 2.60 -10.33
N ILE A 68 -6.18 3.00 -10.83
CA ILE A 68 -7.40 3.14 -10.03
C ILE A 68 -7.79 1.79 -9.38
N CYS A 69 -7.79 0.71 -10.16
CA CYS A 69 -8.12 -0.63 -9.66
C CYS A 69 -7.14 -1.10 -8.59
N LEU A 70 -5.83 -0.91 -8.81
CA LEU A 70 -4.81 -1.26 -7.84
C LEU A 70 -4.94 -0.42 -6.56
N ASN A 71 -5.21 0.88 -6.68
CA ASN A 71 -5.45 1.77 -5.54
C ASN A 71 -6.61 1.26 -4.65
N TRP A 72 -7.74 0.91 -5.26
CA TRP A 72 -8.86 0.28 -4.55
C TRP A 72 -8.52 -1.09 -3.96
N GLY A 73 -7.72 -1.90 -4.65
CA GLY A 73 -7.23 -3.18 -4.12
C GLY A 73 -6.42 -3.01 -2.85
N PHE A 74 -5.47 -2.06 -2.82
CA PHE A 74 -4.68 -1.75 -1.64
C PHE A 74 -5.49 -1.09 -0.51
N MET A 75 -6.56 -0.35 -0.85
CA MET A 75 -7.54 0.13 0.14
C MET A 75 -8.28 -1.04 0.82
N GLY A 76 -8.65 -2.08 0.06
CA GLY A 76 -9.25 -3.28 0.63
C GLY A 76 -8.33 -4.01 1.61
N VAL A 77 -7.03 -4.12 1.26
CA VAL A 77 -6.00 -4.67 2.17
C VAL A 77 -5.89 -3.82 3.43
N LEU A 78 -5.84 -2.50 3.28
CA LEU A 78 -5.74 -1.55 4.39
C LEU A 78 -6.92 -1.68 5.35
N ALA A 79 -8.15 -1.77 4.82
CA ALA A 79 -9.36 -1.95 5.62
C ALA A 79 -9.29 -3.23 6.49
N ALA A 80 -8.84 -4.34 5.91
CA ALA A 80 -8.64 -5.59 6.65
C ALA A 80 -7.55 -5.45 7.73
N GLN A 81 -6.45 -4.75 7.43
CA GLN A 81 -5.37 -4.50 8.38
C GLN A 81 -5.81 -3.61 9.55
N ILE A 82 -6.59 -2.56 9.30
CA ILE A 82 -7.12 -1.67 10.34
C ILE A 82 -8.11 -2.42 11.21
N TYR A 83 -9.01 -3.22 10.62
CA TYR A 83 -9.93 -4.05 11.38
C TYR A 83 -9.19 -5.01 12.32
N PHE A 84 -8.15 -5.68 11.82
CA PHE A 84 -7.32 -6.54 12.64
C PHE A 84 -6.61 -5.75 13.76
N TYR A 85 -6.09 -4.56 13.46
CA TYR A 85 -5.43 -3.70 14.44
C TYR A 85 -6.39 -3.29 15.57
N PHE A 86 -7.61 -2.87 15.23
CA PHE A 86 -8.63 -2.46 16.18
C PHE A 86 -8.98 -3.57 17.18
N LEU A 87 -9.05 -4.82 16.73
CA LEU A 87 -9.40 -5.95 17.59
C LEU A 87 -8.27 -6.37 18.55
N HIS A 88 -7.01 -6.32 18.10
CA HIS A 88 -5.89 -6.91 18.84
C HIS A 88 -5.10 -5.90 19.67
N PHE A 89 -5.24 -4.59 19.41
CA PHE A 89 -4.45 -3.54 20.08
C PHE A 89 -5.31 -2.43 20.73
N PRO A 90 -6.33 -2.77 21.56
CA PRO A 90 -7.15 -1.76 22.23
C PRO A 90 -6.36 -0.92 23.24
N ASP A 91 -5.23 -1.42 23.75
CA ASP A 91 -4.43 -0.79 24.80
C ASP A 91 -3.16 -0.07 24.27
N ASP A 92 -2.95 -0.02 22.95
CA ASP A 92 -1.79 0.68 22.37
C ASP A 92 -1.82 2.19 22.69
N ARG A 93 -0.63 2.80 22.76
CA ARG A 93 -0.47 4.23 23.06
C ARG A 93 -1.21 5.12 22.06
N ALA A 94 -1.75 6.24 22.56
CA ALA A 94 -2.49 7.20 21.76
C ALA A 94 -1.70 7.66 20.52
N ALA A 95 -0.38 7.89 20.63
CA ALA A 95 0.45 8.30 19.50
C ALA A 95 0.45 7.29 18.33
N VAL A 96 0.52 5.98 18.62
CA VAL A 96 0.49 4.92 17.59
C VAL A 96 -0.90 4.83 16.97
N LYS A 97 -1.96 4.94 17.78
CA LYS A 97 -3.34 4.97 17.28
C LYS A 97 -3.58 6.18 16.37
N ILE A 98 -3.14 7.37 16.77
CA ILE A 98 -3.24 8.59 15.97
C ILE A 98 -2.51 8.40 14.63
N LEU A 99 -1.32 7.78 14.65
CA LEU A 99 -0.59 7.48 13.42
C LEU A 99 -1.36 6.51 12.51
N VAL A 100 -1.84 5.38 13.04
CA VAL A 100 -2.56 4.36 12.27
C VAL A 100 -3.87 4.91 11.69
N TYR A 101 -4.71 5.53 12.51
CA TYR A 101 -5.99 6.09 12.04
C TYR A 101 -5.80 7.35 11.19
N GLY A 102 -4.78 8.16 11.48
CA GLY A 102 -4.45 9.34 10.68
C GLY A 102 -4.04 8.96 9.26
N LEU A 103 -3.17 7.96 9.10
CA LEU A 103 -2.80 7.42 7.79
C LEU A 103 -4.01 6.79 7.08
N ALA A 104 -4.85 6.04 7.81
CA ALA A 104 -6.08 5.48 7.25
C ALA A 104 -7.02 6.56 6.68
N ILE A 105 -7.18 7.68 7.39
CA ILE A 105 -8.00 8.80 6.92
C ILE A 105 -7.41 9.43 5.66
N LEU A 106 -6.09 9.64 5.62
CA LEU A 106 -5.40 10.15 4.42
C LEU A 106 -5.59 9.20 3.23
N ASP A 107 -5.44 7.90 3.44
CA ASP A 107 -5.65 6.88 2.41
C ASP A 107 -7.09 6.85 1.89
N VAL A 108 -8.08 7.00 2.78
CA VAL A 108 -9.50 7.06 2.39
C VAL A 108 -9.78 8.34 1.61
N ALA A 109 -9.25 9.48 2.06
CA ALA A 109 -9.37 10.74 1.35
C ALA A 109 -8.79 10.64 -0.06
N GLN A 110 -7.58 10.07 -0.20
CA GLN A 110 -6.97 9.81 -1.51
C GLN A 110 -7.85 8.92 -2.39
N THR A 111 -8.40 7.82 -1.86
CA THR A 111 -9.27 6.93 -2.65
C THR A 111 -10.58 7.60 -3.08
N ILE A 112 -11.15 8.50 -2.27
CA ILE A 112 -12.30 9.32 -2.65
C ILE A 112 -11.94 10.24 -3.82
N LEU A 113 -10.79 10.92 -3.75
CA LEU A 113 -10.31 11.79 -4.82
C LEU A 113 -10.09 11.02 -6.14
N ILE A 114 -9.35 9.91 -6.09
CA ILE A 114 -9.15 9.02 -7.25
C ILE A 114 -10.48 8.54 -7.85
N THR A 115 -11.47 8.28 -7.01
CA THR A 115 -12.79 7.87 -7.49
C THR A 115 -13.50 9.02 -8.20
N ALA A 116 -13.40 10.25 -7.68
CA ALA A 116 -13.92 11.43 -8.35
C ALA A 116 -13.25 11.67 -9.71
N ASP A 117 -11.91 11.52 -9.79
CA ASP A 117 -11.16 11.59 -11.06
C ASP A 117 -11.60 10.48 -12.03
N ALA A 118 -11.82 9.26 -11.54
CA ALA A 118 -12.34 8.17 -12.36
C ALA A 118 -13.72 8.48 -12.96
N PHE A 119 -14.63 9.07 -12.17
CA PHE A 119 -15.94 9.52 -12.68
C PHE A 119 -15.82 10.70 -13.64
N HIS A 120 -14.86 11.61 -13.42
CA HIS A 120 -14.59 12.71 -14.34
C HIS A 120 -14.14 12.21 -15.71
N TRP A 121 -13.10 11.37 -15.75
CA TRP A 121 -12.51 10.88 -17.00
C TRP A 121 -13.34 9.81 -17.72
N PHE A 122 -13.91 8.85 -16.98
CA PHE A 122 -14.56 7.68 -17.58
C PHE A 122 -16.08 7.69 -17.45
N GLY A 123 -16.65 8.54 -16.59
CA GLY A 123 -18.09 8.66 -16.41
C GLY A 123 -18.66 9.82 -17.21
N TYR A 124 -18.46 11.04 -16.71
CA TYR A 124 -19.01 12.27 -17.30
C TYR A 124 -18.29 12.68 -18.58
N GLY A 125 -16.96 12.53 -18.63
CA GLY A 125 -16.11 12.86 -19.77
C GLY A 125 -15.91 11.73 -20.78
N PHE A 126 -16.74 10.68 -20.74
CA PHE A 126 -16.55 9.53 -21.62
C PHE A 126 -16.61 9.91 -23.11
N GLY A 127 -15.51 9.66 -23.83
CA GLY A 127 -15.36 9.98 -25.24
C GLY A 127 -14.85 11.40 -25.54
N ASP A 128 -14.58 12.22 -24.52
CA ASP A 128 -13.98 13.54 -24.64
C ASP A 128 -12.48 13.50 -24.26
N MET A 129 -11.61 13.64 -25.27
CA MET A 129 -10.15 13.62 -25.07
C MET A 129 -9.63 14.85 -24.32
N ALA A 130 -10.33 15.98 -24.37
CA ALA A 130 -9.93 17.17 -23.64
C ALA A 130 -10.16 17.00 -22.14
N GLN A 131 -11.26 16.35 -21.75
CA GLN A 131 -11.52 15.99 -20.35
C GLN A 131 -10.59 14.88 -19.85
N LEU A 132 -10.23 13.92 -20.70
CA LEU A 132 -9.27 12.86 -20.31
C LEU A 132 -7.86 13.41 -20.02
N ASP A 133 -7.50 14.52 -20.66
CA ASP A 133 -6.22 15.20 -20.45
C ASP A 133 -6.29 16.25 -19.34
N ASP A 134 -7.49 16.59 -18.83
CA ASP A 134 -7.68 17.52 -17.71
C ASP A 134 -7.24 16.84 -16.39
N PRO A 135 -6.25 17.39 -15.67
CA PRO A 135 -5.80 16.85 -14.39
C PRO A 135 -6.85 16.89 -13.28
N PHE A 136 -7.94 17.66 -13.39
CA PHE A 136 -9.01 17.78 -12.38
C PHE A 136 -8.51 17.78 -10.92
N LEU A 137 -8.76 16.72 -10.14
CA LEU A 137 -8.28 16.57 -8.76
C LEU A 137 -7.04 15.69 -8.64
N ASN A 138 -6.65 14.98 -9.69
CA ASN A 138 -5.54 14.03 -9.69
C ASN A 138 -4.21 14.65 -9.27
N SER A 139 -4.00 15.93 -9.62
CA SER A 139 -2.84 16.71 -9.19
C SER A 139 -2.71 16.78 -7.67
N TRP A 140 -3.84 16.83 -6.95
CA TRP A 140 -3.91 16.89 -5.48
C TRP A 140 -4.10 15.53 -4.83
N ASP A 141 -4.46 14.51 -5.62
CA ASP A 141 -4.62 13.14 -5.17
C ASP A 141 -3.26 12.47 -5.01
N VAL A 142 -2.58 12.10 -6.12
CA VAL A 142 -1.48 11.11 -6.02
C VAL A 142 -0.24 11.80 -5.47
N PRO A 143 0.26 12.91 -6.06
CA PRO A 143 1.54 13.46 -5.67
C PRO A 143 1.51 14.06 -4.26
N LEU A 144 0.44 14.77 -3.90
CA LEU A 144 0.31 15.39 -2.57
C LEU A 144 0.09 14.35 -1.47
N MET A 145 -0.88 13.44 -1.65
CA MET A 145 -1.17 12.45 -0.59
C MET A 145 0.00 11.48 -0.41
N ASP A 146 0.63 11.03 -1.49
CA ASP A 146 1.80 10.14 -1.39
C ASP A 146 3.00 10.84 -0.76
N ALA A 147 3.23 12.12 -1.06
CA ALA A 147 4.29 12.91 -0.43
C ALA A 147 4.07 13.07 1.08
N LEU A 148 2.83 13.31 1.52
CA LEU A 148 2.50 13.42 2.94
C LEU A 148 2.57 12.08 3.67
N ILE A 149 1.98 11.03 3.09
CA ILE A 149 1.98 9.68 3.65
C ILE A 149 3.42 9.16 3.78
N SER A 150 4.24 9.30 2.73
CA SER A 150 5.65 8.88 2.78
C SER A 150 6.43 9.62 3.85
N LEU A 151 6.29 10.94 3.97
CA LEU A 151 6.97 11.73 5.00
C LEU A 151 6.56 11.29 6.43
N ILE A 152 5.28 11.04 6.67
CA ILE A 152 4.78 10.57 7.97
C ILE A 152 5.37 9.20 8.32
N VAL A 153 5.33 8.26 7.38
CA VAL A 153 5.82 6.88 7.57
C VAL A 153 7.34 6.86 7.75
N GLN A 154 8.09 7.57 6.90
CA GLN A 154 9.55 7.67 7.01
C GLN A 154 9.96 8.42 8.29
N GLY A 155 9.20 9.44 8.69
CA GLY A 155 9.39 10.15 9.96
C GLY A 155 9.23 9.22 11.17
N PHE A 156 8.22 8.34 11.17
CA PHE A 156 8.07 7.30 12.19
C PHE A 156 9.26 6.35 12.23
N TYR A 157 9.76 5.91 11.07
CA TYR A 157 10.96 5.06 11.02
C TYR A 157 12.22 5.79 11.49
N CYS A 158 12.37 7.08 11.19
CA CYS A 158 13.47 7.90 11.70
C CYS A 158 13.41 8.03 13.22
N TRP A 159 12.22 8.26 13.79
CA TRP A 159 12.01 8.25 15.25
C TRP A 159 12.42 6.90 15.86
N ARG A 160 12.06 5.79 15.22
CA ARG A 160 12.48 4.45 15.66
C ARG A 160 13.99 4.27 15.59
N ILE A 161 14.64 4.68 14.50
CA ILE A 161 16.10 4.65 14.34
C ILE A 161 16.78 5.46 15.45
N PHE A 162 16.28 6.65 15.77
CA PHE A 162 16.82 7.49 16.83
C PHE A 162 16.82 6.77 18.19
N HIS A 163 15.70 6.15 18.56
CA HIS A 163 15.59 5.41 19.81
C HIS A 163 16.47 4.15 19.87
N LEU A 164 16.66 3.45 18.75
CA LEU A 164 17.51 2.24 18.72
C LEU A 164 19.00 2.56 18.60
N ALA A 165 19.39 3.55 17.78
CA ALA A 165 20.79 3.89 17.51
C ALA A 165 21.42 4.76 18.59
N LYS A 166 20.61 5.51 19.36
CA LYS A 166 21.05 6.57 20.28
C LYS A 166 21.96 7.62 19.61
N ARG A 167 21.85 7.79 18.29
CA ARG A 167 22.62 8.76 17.49
C ARG A 167 21.65 9.56 16.62
N VAL A 168 21.70 10.88 16.73
CA VAL A 168 20.80 11.81 16.04
C VAL A 168 21.13 12.02 14.57
N TRP A 169 22.40 11.93 14.19
CA TRP A 169 22.86 12.35 12.86
C TRP A 169 22.30 11.48 11.72
N VAL A 170 22.23 10.17 11.91
CA VAL A 170 21.73 9.24 10.87
C VAL A 170 20.25 9.46 10.57
N PRO A 171 19.32 9.42 11.55
CA PRO A 171 17.91 9.69 11.28
C PRO A 171 17.67 11.13 10.80
N ALA A 172 18.47 12.12 11.23
CA ALA A 172 18.36 13.49 10.74
C ALA A 172 18.65 13.62 9.24
N ILE A 173 19.68 12.93 8.73
CA ILE A 173 20.01 12.92 7.30
C ILE A 173 18.89 12.24 6.49
N ILE A 174 18.39 11.09 6.97
CA ILE A 174 17.28 10.38 6.31
C ILE A 174 16.03 11.27 6.27
N LEU A 175 15.72 11.93 7.39
CA LEU A 175 14.58 12.84 7.46
C LEU A 175 14.75 14.04 6.51
N LEU A 176 15.96 14.57 6.34
CA LEU A 176 16.22 15.63 5.36
C LEU A 176 15.93 15.16 3.93
N VAL A 177 16.33 13.94 3.57
CA VAL A 177 15.99 13.34 2.26
C VAL A 177 14.47 13.18 2.12
N SER A 178 13.81 12.71 3.19
CA SER A 178 12.35 12.52 3.26
C SER A 178 11.58 13.85 3.10
N VAL A 179 12.10 14.94 3.65
CA VAL A 179 11.53 16.29 3.45
C VAL A 179 11.77 16.78 2.02
N THR A 180 12.97 16.55 1.47
CA THR A 180 13.31 16.96 0.10
C THR A 180 12.41 16.28 -0.94
N GLN A 181 12.19 14.97 -0.82
CA GLN A 181 11.25 14.26 -1.71
C GLN A 181 9.81 14.76 -1.55
N CYS A 182 9.40 15.13 -0.32
CA CYS A 182 8.04 15.58 -0.03
C CYS A 182 7.78 16.93 -0.68
N VAL A 183 8.74 17.85 -0.58
CA VAL A 183 8.72 19.12 -1.31
C VAL A 183 8.64 18.87 -2.82
N GLY A 184 9.38 17.89 -3.34
CA GLY A 184 9.27 17.47 -4.74
C GLY A 184 7.86 17.03 -5.14
N GLY A 185 7.23 16.14 -4.36
CA GLY A 185 5.88 15.68 -4.64
C GLY A 185 4.81 16.79 -4.54
N ILE A 186 4.93 17.70 -3.57
CA ILE A 186 4.05 18.88 -3.45
C ILE A 186 4.23 19.82 -4.65
N TRP A 187 5.48 20.02 -5.10
CA TRP A 187 5.75 20.83 -6.27
C TRP A 187 5.12 20.22 -7.53
N THR A 188 5.28 18.91 -7.74
CA THR A 188 4.61 18.18 -8.83
C THR A 188 3.10 18.34 -8.76
N ALA A 189 2.47 18.29 -7.58
CA ALA A 189 1.04 18.55 -7.42
C ALA A 189 0.63 19.95 -7.91
N ILE A 190 1.34 20.98 -7.47
CA ILE A 190 1.04 22.38 -7.82
C ILE A 190 1.21 22.59 -9.33
N ARG A 191 2.28 22.04 -9.91
CA ARG A 191 2.63 22.25 -11.31
C ARG A 191 1.76 21.46 -12.26
N ALA A 192 1.41 20.22 -11.92
CA ALA A 192 0.40 19.45 -12.64
C ALA A 192 -0.92 20.23 -12.73
N HIS A 193 -1.34 20.88 -11.64
CA HIS A 193 -2.54 21.72 -11.63
C HIS A 193 -2.39 23.01 -12.46
N GLN A 194 -1.21 23.66 -12.45
CA GLN A 194 -0.95 24.87 -13.24
C GLN A 194 -0.88 24.62 -14.74
N LEU A 195 -0.34 23.48 -15.16
CA LEU A 195 -0.24 23.11 -16.58
C LEU A 195 -1.61 22.81 -17.19
N GLY A 196 -2.56 22.31 -16.37
CA GLY A 196 -3.94 22.06 -16.79
C GLY A 196 -4.09 20.96 -17.86
N GLN A 197 -3.00 20.27 -18.21
CA GLN A 197 -2.94 19.19 -19.20
C GLN A 197 -1.93 18.14 -18.74
N LEU A 198 -2.39 16.89 -18.58
CA LEU A 198 -1.59 15.78 -18.06
C LEU A 198 -0.43 15.41 -19.00
N HIS A 199 -0.63 15.44 -20.31
CA HIS A 199 0.41 15.07 -21.27
C HIS A 199 1.62 16.04 -21.28
N LEU A 200 1.42 17.29 -20.86
CA LEU A 200 2.51 18.28 -20.81
C LEU A 200 3.45 18.06 -19.62
N ILE A 201 3.01 17.34 -18.59
CA ILE A 201 3.80 17.13 -17.36
C ILE A 201 5.08 16.35 -17.67
N SER A 202 5.03 15.31 -18.50
CA SER A 202 6.23 14.52 -18.84
C SER A 202 7.17 15.21 -19.84
N LEU A 203 6.71 16.32 -20.44
CA LEU A 203 7.47 17.08 -21.42
C LEU A 203 8.08 18.36 -20.82
N ASP A 204 7.58 18.82 -19.67
CA ASP A 204 8.19 19.93 -18.94
C ASP A 204 9.48 19.46 -18.26
N HIS A 205 10.62 20.01 -18.71
CA HIS A 205 11.93 19.69 -18.14
C HIS A 205 11.97 19.95 -16.63
N GLN A 206 11.25 20.96 -16.12
CA GLN A 206 11.21 21.22 -14.68
C GLN A 206 10.52 20.09 -13.92
N GLU A 207 9.39 19.60 -14.43
CA GLU A 207 8.65 18.49 -13.81
C GLU A 207 9.43 17.18 -13.89
N VAL A 208 10.11 16.90 -15.00
CA VAL A 208 10.96 15.71 -15.12
C VAL A 208 12.03 15.68 -14.04
N VAL A 209 12.66 16.83 -13.76
CA VAL A 209 13.68 16.93 -12.70
C VAL A 209 13.04 16.73 -11.32
N VAL A 210 11.91 17.39 -11.04
CA VAL A 210 11.27 17.34 -9.72
C VAL A 210 10.69 15.97 -9.41
N GLN A 211 9.99 15.34 -10.37
CA GLN A 211 9.46 13.99 -10.23
C GLN A 211 10.59 12.97 -10.08
N THR A 212 11.72 13.16 -10.76
CA THR A 212 12.93 12.35 -10.55
C THR A 212 13.46 12.52 -9.13
N VAL A 213 13.56 13.75 -8.61
CA VAL A 213 13.99 14.01 -7.23
C VAL A 213 13.04 13.35 -6.22
N TRP A 214 11.74 13.38 -6.46
CA TRP A 214 10.74 12.71 -5.63
C TRP A 214 10.96 11.19 -5.59
N LEU A 215 11.01 10.52 -6.76
CA LEU A 215 11.14 9.06 -6.84
C LEU A 215 12.52 8.56 -6.39
N VAL A 216 13.59 9.24 -6.76
CA VAL A 216 14.96 8.91 -6.31
C VAL A 216 15.09 9.15 -4.81
N GLY A 217 14.55 10.26 -4.31
CA GLY A 217 14.52 10.55 -2.88
C GLY A 217 13.80 9.46 -2.08
N ALA A 218 12.63 9.03 -2.55
CA ALA A 218 11.85 7.93 -1.96
C ALA A 218 12.65 6.63 -1.89
N ALA A 219 13.27 6.23 -3.00
CA ALA A 219 14.11 5.04 -3.03
C ALA A 219 15.33 5.15 -2.09
N ILE A 220 16.02 6.30 -2.07
CA ILE A 220 17.18 6.53 -1.20
C ILE A 220 16.77 6.48 0.26
N ALA A 221 15.69 7.17 0.64
CA ALA A 221 15.20 7.19 2.01
C ALA A 221 14.84 5.78 2.49
N ASP A 222 14.11 5.02 1.68
CA ASP A 222 13.67 3.67 2.03
C ASP A 222 14.83 2.69 2.17
N VAL A 223 15.78 2.72 1.23
CA VAL A 223 17.01 1.92 1.28
C VAL A 223 17.85 2.31 2.50
N ALA A 224 17.99 3.61 2.78
CA ALA A 224 18.74 4.08 3.94
C ALA A 224 18.09 3.66 5.26
N ILE A 225 16.76 3.71 5.38
CA ILE A 225 16.03 3.22 6.55
C ILE A 225 16.22 1.72 6.71
N ALA A 226 16.03 0.94 5.64
CA ALA A 226 16.18 -0.51 5.65
C ALA A 226 17.61 -0.92 6.05
N ALA A 227 18.63 -0.34 5.41
CA ALA A 227 20.03 -0.61 5.71
C ALA A 227 20.38 -0.23 7.15
N THR A 228 19.93 0.95 7.61
CA THR A 228 20.23 1.44 8.96
C THR A 228 19.61 0.54 10.03
N LEU A 229 18.33 0.19 9.91
CA LEU A 229 17.67 -0.71 10.85
C LEU A 229 18.30 -2.11 10.84
N ALA A 230 18.65 -2.65 9.66
CA ALA A 230 19.35 -3.93 9.55
C ALA A 230 20.72 -3.90 10.25
N LEU A 231 21.52 -2.85 10.03
CA LEU A 231 22.83 -2.69 10.67
C LEU A 231 22.72 -2.55 12.19
N ILE A 232 21.75 -1.78 12.68
CA ILE A 232 21.47 -1.63 14.10
C ILE A 232 21.11 -2.99 14.72
N LEU A 233 20.27 -3.77 14.04
CA LEU A 233 19.87 -5.09 14.52
C LEU A 233 21.05 -6.05 14.63
N LEU A 234 21.93 -6.08 13.62
CA LEU A 234 23.13 -6.91 13.63
C LEU A 234 24.07 -6.57 14.80
N ARG A 235 24.16 -5.29 15.18
CA ARG A 235 24.95 -4.84 16.34
C ARG A 235 24.28 -5.17 17.66
N THR A 236 22.98 -4.90 17.77
CA THR A 236 22.19 -5.03 19.02
C THR A 236 21.93 -6.49 19.40
N ASN A 237 21.95 -7.39 18.40
CA ASN A 237 21.87 -8.84 18.59
C ASN A 237 22.95 -9.43 19.50
N LYS A 238 24.07 -8.71 19.72
CA LYS A 238 25.18 -9.17 20.56
C LYS A 238 25.01 -8.84 22.06
N THR A 239 24.14 -7.89 22.41
CA THR A 239 24.11 -7.29 23.76
C THR A 239 22.74 -7.34 24.44
N THR A 240 21.69 -7.82 23.76
CA THR A 240 20.30 -7.77 24.25
C THR A 240 19.79 -9.12 24.74
N LEU A 241 18.94 -9.11 25.77
CA LEU A 241 18.29 -10.31 26.32
C LEU A 241 17.53 -11.10 25.24
N PRO A 242 17.50 -12.45 25.30
CA PRO A 242 16.95 -13.29 24.24
C PRO A 242 15.47 -13.01 23.89
N ALA A 243 14.63 -12.75 24.90
CA ALA A 243 13.20 -12.51 24.71
C ALA A 243 12.95 -11.20 23.93
N THR A 244 13.55 -10.10 24.36
CA THR A 244 13.47 -8.78 23.71
C THR A 244 14.12 -8.79 22.32
N ARG A 245 15.24 -9.51 22.17
CA ARG A 245 15.94 -9.69 20.89
C ARG A 245 15.05 -10.30 19.81
N SER A 246 14.22 -11.29 20.16
CA SER A 246 13.36 -11.98 19.19
C SER A 246 12.29 -11.05 18.59
N VAL A 247 11.66 -10.19 19.41
CA VAL A 247 10.64 -9.22 18.95
C VAL A 247 11.29 -8.19 18.05
N ILE A 248 12.34 -7.52 18.55
CA ILE A 248 13.00 -6.43 17.83
C ILE A 248 13.53 -6.92 16.49
N SER A 249 14.16 -8.10 16.46
CA SER A 249 14.68 -8.71 15.23
C SER A 249 13.61 -8.92 14.17
N ARG A 250 12.43 -9.42 14.58
CA ARG A 250 11.34 -9.67 13.66
C ARG A 250 10.71 -8.39 13.14
N VAL A 251 10.40 -7.44 14.02
CA VAL A 251 9.81 -6.16 13.62
C VAL A 251 10.78 -5.41 12.69
N VAL A 252 12.09 -5.42 12.98
CA VAL A 252 13.09 -4.83 12.07
C VAL A 252 13.13 -5.58 10.74
N ARG A 253 13.15 -6.91 10.72
CA ARG A 253 13.19 -7.70 9.49
C ARG A 253 12.00 -7.40 8.59
N ILE A 254 10.79 -7.35 9.16
CA ILE A 254 9.57 -7.02 8.40
C ILE A 254 9.68 -5.60 7.86
N THR A 255 10.15 -4.64 8.66
CA THR A 255 10.40 -3.27 8.17
C THR A 255 11.40 -3.22 7.00
N VAL A 256 12.46 -4.02 7.05
CA VAL A 256 13.45 -4.11 5.95
C VAL A 256 12.81 -4.70 4.69
N GLU A 257 12.05 -5.79 4.83
CA GLU A 257 11.34 -6.43 3.72
C GLU A 257 10.33 -5.46 3.09
N THR A 258 9.57 -4.71 3.90
CA THR A 258 8.59 -3.74 3.41
C THR A 258 9.23 -2.51 2.77
N ASN A 259 10.32 -1.98 3.32
CA ASN A 259 11.01 -0.83 2.72
C ASN A 259 11.75 -1.21 1.43
N ALA A 260 12.21 -2.46 1.31
CA ALA A 260 12.75 -2.97 0.05
C ALA A 260 11.66 -3.03 -1.03
N LEU A 261 10.42 -3.39 -0.65
CA LEU A 261 9.28 -3.38 -1.56
C LEU A 261 8.94 -1.97 -2.05
N THR A 262 8.82 -0.99 -1.14
CA THR A 262 8.49 0.40 -1.51
C THR A 262 9.60 1.04 -2.35
N ALA A 263 10.88 0.81 -2.01
CA ALA A 263 12.01 1.25 -2.82
C ALA A 263 11.99 0.62 -4.22
N GLY A 264 11.65 -0.67 -4.32
CA GLY A 264 11.52 -1.37 -5.60
C GLY A 264 10.44 -0.77 -6.49
N VAL A 265 9.28 -0.43 -5.94
CA VAL A 265 8.19 0.22 -6.68
C VAL A 265 8.57 1.64 -7.11
N ALA A 266 9.27 2.39 -6.27
CA ALA A 266 9.78 3.73 -6.62
C ALA A 266 10.78 3.66 -7.78
N VAL A 267 11.74 2.73 -7.72
CA VAL A 267 12.72 2.50 -8.81
C VAL A 267 12.02 2.04 -10.09
N PHE A 268 11.05 1.13 -9.98
CA PHE A 268 10.27 0.68 -11.14
C PHE A 268 9.50 1.83 -11.80
N SER A 269 8.88 2.70 -11.00
CA SER A 269 8.20 3.90 -11.48
C SER A 269 9.18 4.84 -12.20
N LEU A 270 10.38 5.03 -11.63
CA LEU A 270 11.42 5.87 -12.22
C LEU A 270 11.90 5.32 -13.57
N ILE A 271 12.09 4.00 -13.68
CA ILE A 271 12.49 3.35 -14.93
C ILE A 271 11.45 3.59 -16.01
N ILE A 272 10.16 3.40 -15.71
CA ILE A 272 9.08 3.65 -16.68
C ILE A 272 9.07 5.12 -17.11
N PHE A 273 9.19 6.04 -16.14
CA PHE A 273 9.17 7.48 -16.39
C PHE A 273 10.28 7.92 -17.35
N TRP A 274 11.50 7.40 -17.18
CA TRP A 274 12.64 7.74 -18.04
C TRP A 274 12.65 6.98 -19.37
N ALA A 275 12.22 5.73 -19.38
CA ALA A 275 12.29 4.89 -20.57
C ALA A 275 11.23 5.24 -21.62
N ILE A 276 10.05 5.72 -21.20
CA ILE A 276 8.91 5.97 -22.10
C ILE A 276 8.24 7.32 -21.81
N PRO A 277 8.95 8.46 -21.98
CA PRO A 277 8.43 9.79 -21.65
C PRO A 277 7.23 10.21 -22.51
N GLN A 278 7.08 9.62 -23.70
CA GLN A 278 5.95 9.86 -24.61
C GLN A 278 4.63 9.24 -24.12
N HIS A 279 4.68 8.28 -23.20
CA HIS A 279 3.50 7.63 -22.63
C HIS A 279 3.51 7.77 -21.10
N ALA A 280 3.37 9.03 -20.63
CA ALA A 280 3.38 9.39 -19.22
C ALA A 280 2.41 8.56 -18.37
N THR A 281 1.27 8.17 -18.93
CA THR A 281 0.23 7.37 -18.26
C THR A 281 0.74 6.02 -17.75
N LEU A 282 1.80 5.45 -18.33
CA LEU A 282 2.39 4.18 -17.87
C LEU A 282 2.99 4.28 -16.46
N VAL A 283 3.36 5.49 -16.02
CA VAL A 283 3.87 5.72 -14.65
C VAL A 283 2.74 5.74 -13.61
N VAL A 284 1.49 5.95 -14.03
CA VAL A 284 0.33 6.09 -13.14
C VAL A 284 0.12 4.83 -12.29
N PRO A 285 -0.01 3.61 -12.83
CA PRO A 285 -0.29 2.44 -12.00
C PRO A 285 0.69 2.18 -10.85
N PRO A 286 2.03 2.22 -11.04
CA PRO A 286 2.95 2.04 -9.93
C PRO A 286 3.00 3.25 -9.00
N THR A 287 2.78 4.48 -9.47
CA THR A 287 2.75 5.66 -8.58
C THR A 287 1.47 5.74 -7.75
N SER A 288 0.31 5.41 -8.31
CA SER A 288 -0.99 5.40 -7.61
C SER A 288 -1.07 4.43 -6.42
N ILE A 289 -0.10 3.53 -6.24
CA ILE A 289 -0.04 2.59 -5.11
C ILE A 289 1.05 2.91 -4.10
N ILE A 290 1.98 3.84 -4.38
CA ILE A 290 3.14 4.09 -3.51
C ILE A 290 2.69 4.57 -2.12
N GLY A 291 1.83 5.59 -2.04
CA GLY A 291 1.30 6.06 -0.75
C GLY A 291 0.59 4.94 0.02
N LYS A 292 -0.27 4.19 -0.66
CA LYS A 292 -0.99 3.06 -0.06
C LYS A 292 -0.05 1.98 0.44
N LEU A 293 1.02 1.70 -0.29
CA LEU A 293 2.04 0.73 0.10
C LEU A 293 2.75 1.18 1.38
N TYR A 294 3.10 2.46 1.51
CA TYR A 294 3.72 2.99 2.74
C TYR A 294 2.84 2.72 3.97
N THR A 295 1.55 3.07 3.92
CA THR A 295 0.62 2.82 5.02
C THR A 295 0.45 1.33 5.29
N ASN A 296 0.17 0.53 4.25
CA ASN A 296 -0.05 -0.91 4.38
C ASN A 296 1.17 -1.64 4.97
N CYS A 297 2.36 -1.23 4.56
CA CYS A 297 3.62 -1.75 5.09
C CYS A 297 3.79 -1.41 6.57
N LEU A 298 3.55 -0.15 6.94
CA LEU A 298 3.67 0.30 8.32
C LEU A 298 2.67 -0.42 9.25
N ILE A 299 1.40 -0.54 8.84
CA ILE A 299 0.38 -1.22 9.64
C ILE A 299 0.67 -2.73 9.71
N ALA A 300 1.19 -3.34 8.64
CA ALA A 300 1.66 -4.72 8.69
C ALA A 300 2.76 -4.93 9.74
N VAL A 301 3.68 -3.96 9.92
CA VAL A 301 4.70 -4.01 10.97
C VAL A 301 4.05 -4.04 12.36
N PHE A 302 3.02 -3.21 12.61
CA PHE A 302 2.28 -3.23 13.88
C PHE A 302 1.49 -4.53 14.09
N ASN A 303 0.75 -4.97 13.07
CA ASN A 303 -0.11 -6.14 13.14
C ASN A 303 0.67 -7.44 13.38
N ASN A 304 1.92 -7.52 12.92
CA ASN A 304 2.75 -8.69 13.19
C ASN A 304 3.07 -8.92 14.68
N ARG A 305 2.93 -7.89 15.54
CA ARG A 305 3.09 -8.04 17.01
C ARG A 305 2.06 -9.00 17.61
N ALA A 306 0.82 -9.02 17.11
CA ALA A 306 -0.25 -9.89 17.63
C ALA A 306 -0.02 -11.35 17.26
N THR A 307 0.44 -11.61 16.03
CA THR A 307 0.83 -12.95 15.57
C THR A 307 1.93 -13.54 16.43
N ASP A 308 2.82 -12.69 16.95
CA ASP A 308 3.92 -13.11 17.84
C ASP A 308 3.44 -13.46 19.25
N ALA A 309 2.53 -12.66 19.82
CA ALA A 309 1.89 -12.98 21.09
C ALA A 309 1.15 -14.33 21.02
N ALA A 310 0.39 -14.56 19.95
CA ALA A 310 -0.32 -15.82 19.72
C ALA A 310 0.64 -17.03 19.56
N ARG A 311 1.73 -16.86 18.80
CA ARG A 311 2.75 -17.93 18.61
C ARG A 311 3.46 -18.28 19.91
N ARG A 312 3.76 -17.30 20.77
CA ARG A 312 4.39 -17.52 22.08
C ARG A 312 3.48 -18.26 23.04
N SER A 313 2.21 -17.87 23.12
CA SER A 313 1.20 -18.58 23.93
C SER A 313 1.08 -20.04 23.50
N ASN A 314 1.01 -20.30 22.19
CA ASN A 314 0.94 -21.67 21.68
C ASN A 314 2.22 -22.50 21.95
N SER A 315 3.41 -21.87 21.87
CA SER A 315 4.69 -22.53 22.19
C SER A 315 4.80 -22.89 23.68
N ASN A 316 4.31 -22.04 24.59
CA ASN A 316 4.29 -22.34 26.02
C ASN A 316 3.36 -23.52 26.34
N ASN A 317 2.22 -23.63 25.66
CA ASN A 317 1.31 -24.78 25.83
C ASN A 317 1.94 -26.11 25.38
N HIS A 318 2.74 -26.12 24.31
CA HIS A 318 3.43 -27.33 23.85
C HIS A 318 4.63 -27.71 24.74
N GLY A 319 5.34 -26.72 25.31
CA GLY A 319 6.40 -26.97 26.29
C GLY A 319 5.86 -27.57 27.60
N MET A 320 4.70 -27.11 28.06
CA MET A 320 4.09 -27.58 29.30
C MET A 320 3.55 -29.02 29.18
N HIS A 321 3.04 -29.41 28.01
CA HIS A 321 2.69 -30.81 27.72
C HIS A 321 3.91 -31.75 27.65
N SER A 322 5.07 -31.25 27.22
CA SER A 322 6.33 -32.01 27.18
C SER A 322 6.93 -32.25 28.58
N LEU A 323 6.82 -31.28 29.50
CA LEU A 323 7.29 -31.47 30.88
C LEU A 323 6.35 -32.36 31.71
N ALA A 324 5.05 -32.38 31.42
CA ALA A 324 4.11 -33.29 32.07
C ALA A 324 4.29 -34.76 31.62
N ALA A 325 4.84 -35.00 30.42
CA ALA A 325 5.11 -36.34 29.89
C ALA A 325 6.50 -36.90 30.26
N GLY A 326 7.39 -36.08 30.85
CA GLY A 326 8.76 -36.47 31.23
C GLY A 326 8.96 -36.85 32.71
N GLY A 327 7.91 -36.79 33.53
CA GLY A 327 7.95 -37.13 34.95
C GLY A 327 7.82 -38.64 35.22
N GLY A 328 8.75 -39.44 34.72
CA GLY A 328 8.68 -40.90 34.88
C GLY A 328 9.99 -41.58 34.55
N ASN A 329 11.00 -41.39 35.39
CA ASN A 329 12.05 -42.38 35.72
C ASN A 329 13.13 -41.72 36.60
N THR A 330 12.78 -41.40 37.85
CA THR A 330 13.80 -41.25 38.90
C THR A 330 13.92 -42.59 39.59
N MET A 331 15.06 -43.23 39.36
CA MET A 331 15.52 -44.51 39.90
C MET A 331 15.44 -44.49 41.43
N GLN A 332 14.41 -45.10 42.00
CA GLN A 332 14.26 -45.26 43.44
C GLN A 332 14.97 -46.56 43.87
N ARG A 333 16.13 -46.39 44.50
CA ARG A 333 16.92 -47.46 45.13
C ARG A 333 16.20 -47.91 46.40
N THR A 334 15.53 -49.06 46.33
CA THR A 334 14.81 -49.67 47.47
C THR A 334 15.80 -50.34 48.43
N ASN A 335 15.79 -49.92 49.70
CA ASN A 335 16.29 -50.68 50.84
C ASN A 335 15.11 -51.05 51.74
N GLN A 336 15.11 -52.32 52.16
CA GLN A 336 14.31 -53.03 53.17
C GLN A 336 13.49 -52.23 54.21
N GLY A 337 12.27 -52.72 54.52
CA GLY A 337 11.57 -52.46 55.79
C GLY A 337 10.06 -52.68 55.74
N ALA A 338 9.51 -53.45 56.68
CA ALA A 338 8.17 -54.05 56.65
C ALA A 338 7.08 -53.29 57.45
N ILE A 339 5.82 -53.76 57.29
CA ILE A 339 4.64 -53.66 58.19
C ILE A 339 3.66 -52.45 58.00
N ASP A 340 2.59 -52.72 57.24
CA ASP A 340 1.17 -52.80 57.63
C ASP A 340 0.21 -51.57 57.72
N THR A 341 -1.04 -51.87 57.31
CA THR A 341 -2.36 -51.24 57.53
C THR A 341 -2.86 -49.99 56.79
N ARG A 342 -3.87 -50.24 55.93
CA ARG A 342 -5.19 -49.57 55.76
C ARG A 342 -5.27 -48.03 55.76
N SER A 343 -5.72 -47.47 54.63
CA SER A 343 -7.04 -46.83 54.44
C SER A 343 -7.04 -45.91 53.21
N MET A 344 -7.99 -46.11 52.30
CA MET A 344 -8.46 -45.04 51.41
C MET A 344 -9.63 -44.33 52.09
N PRO A 345 -9.72 -43.00 51.96
CA PRO A 345 -10.93 -42.50 51.33
C PRO A 345 -10.69 -41.42 50.27
N MET A 346 -11.59 -41.49 49.31
CA MET A 346 -11.93 -40.52 48.27
C MET A 346 -12.09 -39.09 48.78
N GLY A 347 -11.82 -38.13 47.89
CA GLY A 347 -12.58 -36.88 47.86
C GLY A 347 -11.73 -35.61 47.78
N GLY A 348 -11.62 -35.05 46.57
CA GLY A 348 -11.21 -33.66 46.39
C GLY A 348 -10.42 -33.41 45.12
N VAL A 349 -11.07 -33.44 43.95
CA VAL A 349 -10.49 -32.80 42.77
C VAL A 349 -10.53 -31.28 43.00
N LYS A 350 -9.40 -30.71 43.45
CA LYS A 350 -9.19 -29.25 43.40
C LYS A 350 -9.00 -28.87 41.94
N ILE A 351 -10.07 -28.44 41.28
CA ILE A 351 -9.97 -27.72 40.02
C ILE A 351 -9.39 -26.35 40.34
N HIS A 352 -8.07 -26.21 40.20
CA HIS A 352 -7.44 -24.91 40.09
C HIS A 352 -7.82 -24.36 38.72
N VAL A 353 -8.91 -23.58 38.66
CA VAL A 353 -9.16 -22.71 37.51
C VAL A 353 -8.08 -21.65 37.52
N VAL A 354 -6.98 -21.92 36.81
CA VAL A 354 -6.03 -20.88 36.43
C VAL A 354 -6.78 -19.98 35.46
N ARG A 355 -7.38 -18.92 36.00
CA ARG A 355 -7.86 -17.79 35.20
C ARG A 355 -6.61 -17.13 34.66
N GLU A 356 -6.15 -17.60 33.51
CA GLU A 356 -4.98 -17.03 32.85
C GLU A 356 -5.34 -15.59 32.45
N MET A 357 -4.78 -14.65 33.21
CA MET A 357 -4.93 -13.23 33.00
C MET A 357 -4.06 -12.86 31.79
N SER A 358 -4.49 -13.25 30.58
CA SER A 358 -3.89 -12.86 29.29
C SER A 358 -3.89 -11.35 29.03
N ARG A 359 -4.44 -10.57 29.98
CA ARG A 359 -4.34 -9.11 30.02
C ARG A 359 -2.95 -8.62 30.48
N GLY A 360 -2.19 -9.43 31.21
CA GLY A 360 -0.91 -9.03 31.80
C GLY A 360 0.31 -9.12 30.86
N THR A 361 0.33 -10.06 29.93
CA THR A 361 1.46 -10.25 28.99
C THR A 361 1.44 -9.26 27.84
N HIS A 362 0.25 -8.85 27.37
CA HIS A 362 0.09 -7.82 26.34
C HIS A 362 0.48 -6.43 26.86
N LEU A 363 0.13 -6.12 28.11
CA LEU A 363 0.58 -4.91 28.80
C LEU A 363 2.09 -4.98 29.06
N ALA A 364 2.63 -6.10 29.55
CA ALA A 364 4.06 -6.22 29.81
C ALA A 364 4.94 -6.08 28.56
N ASP A 365 4.55 -6.55 27.37
CA ASP A 365 5.37 -6.38 26.14
C ASP A 365 5.24 -4.95 25.55
N SER A 366 4.06 -4.33 25.66
CA SER A 366 3.83 -2.93 25.27
C SER A 366 4.54 -1.96 26.20
N ASP A 367 4.40 -2.21 27.50
CA ASP A 367 5.09 -1.51 28.57
C ASP A 367 6.58 -1.88 28.58
N MET A 368 7.04 -3.02 28.09
CA MET A 368 8.48 -3.32 28.02
C MET A 368 9.14 -2.65 26.82
N GLU A 369 8.57 -2.66 25.61
CA GLU A 369 9.14 -1.87 24.50
C GLU A 369 9.08 -0.37 24.81
N LEU A 370 7.99 0.09 25.42
CA LEU A 370 7.77 1.50 25.59
C LEU A 370 8.19 2.06 26.97
N ASN A 371 8.27 1.28 28.06
CA ASN A 371 9.05 1.64 29.26
C ASN A 371 10.53 1.50 28.97
N TRP A 372 11.01 0.54 28.17
CA TRP A 372 12.40 0.60 27.70
C TRP A 372 12.72 1.90 26.93
N MET A 373 11.75 2.43 26.18
CA MET A 373 11.87 3.72 25.49
C MET A 373 11.64 4.93 26.41
N SER A 374 10.80 4.81 27.46
CA SER A 374 10.43 5.91 28.38
C SER A 374 11.33 6.02 29.62
N ASP A 375 11.84 4.91 30.15
CA ASP A 375 12.69 4.81 31.35
C ASP A 375 14.14 5.27 31.08
N LYS A 376 14.45 5.60 29.82
CA LYS A 376 15.65 6.34 29.42
C LYS A 376 15.45 7.86 29.31
N ASN A 377 14.21 8.33 29.43
CA ASN A 377 13.88 9.76 29.46
C ASN A 377 13.97 10.34 30.89
N SER A 378 14.08 9.48 31.91
CA SER A 378 14.21 9.84 33.34
C SER A 378 15.66 9.83 33.85
N ASN A 379 16.64 9.48 33.01
CA ASN A 379 18.06 9.39 33.36
C ASN A 379 18.98 10.23 32.43
N VAL A 380 18.45 11.33 31.88
CA VAL A 380 19.24 12.38 31.22
C VAL A 380 18.98 13.70 31.90
#